data_AF-A0A357ZG48-F1
#
_entry.id   AF-A0A357ZG48-F1
#
_cell.length_a   1.000
_cell.length_b   1.000
_cell.length_c   1.000
_cell.angle_alpha   90.00
_cell.angle_beta   90.00
_cell.angle_gamma   90.00
#
_symmetry.space_group_name_H-M   'P 1'
#
loop_
_entity.id
_entity.type
_entity.pdbx_description
1 polymer ?
#
loop_
_entity_poly.entity_id
_entity_poly.type
_entity_poly.pdbx_seq_one_letter_code
_entity_poly.pdbx_strand_id
1 'polypeptide(L)' 'MSVDLHIHSHFSDGSGSPAEIVGLAKERRLVHIAIPDHDSAAGVPEAMAAGLAAGVRVT' A
#
# COMPACT_ATOMS: atom_id res chain seq x y z
N MET A 1 2.27 -17.19 -4.79
CA MET A 1 2.39 -15.90 -4.07
C MET A 1 2.23 -14.79 -5.10
N SER A 2 1.34 -13.82 -4.85
CA SER A 2 1.05 -12.72 -5.77
C SER A 2 1.49 -11.40 -5.15
N VAL A 3 1.97 -10.49 -6.00
CA VAL A 3 2.47 -9.17 -5.62
C VAL A 3 1.95 -8.12 -6.59
N ASP A 4 1.85 -6.88 -6.14
CA ASP A 4 1.50 -5.72 -6.97
C ASP A 4 2.37 -4.52 -6.59
N LEU A 5 3.26 -4.12 -7.48
CA LEU A 5 4.33 -3.17 -7.17
C LEU A 5 4.09 -1.78 -7.75
N HIS A 6 2.87 -1.48 -8.16
CA HIS A 6 2.54 -0.20 -8.77
C HIS A 6 1.12 0.23 -8.39
N ILE A 7 0.98 0.75 -7.18
CA ILE A 7 -0.29 1.26 -6.66
C ILE A 7 -0.10 2.71 -6.24
N HIS A 8 -1.02 3.59 -6.63
CA HIS A 8 -1.02 4.98 -6.19
C HIS A 8 -2.03 5.18 -5.06
N SER A 9 -1.66 5.98 -4.06
CA SER A 9 -2.55 6.42 -2.99
C SER A 9 -3.09 7.83 -3.24
N HIS A 10 -3.99 8.29 -2.37
CA HIS A 10 -4.49 9.66 -2.39
C HIS A 10 -3.43 10.74 -2.11
N PHE A 11 -2.21 10.35 -1.71
CA PHE A 11 -1.07 11.26 -1.60
C PHE A 11 -0.44 11.56 -2.97
N SER A 12 -0.87 10.87 -4.02
CA SER A 12 -0.57 11.19 -5.42
C SER A 12 -1.86 11.31 -6.25
N ASP A 13 -2.11 10.41 -7.20
CA ASP A 13 -3.26 10.40 -8.11
C ASP A 13 -4.21 9.20 -7.90
N GLY A 14 -3.94 8.38 -6.88
CA GLY A 14 -4.80 7.29 -6.46
C GLY A 14 -6.01 7.77 -5.64
N SER A 15 -6.98 6.88 -5.45
CA SER A 15 -8.22 7.20 -4.72
C SER A 15 -8.26 6.72 -3.28
N GLY A 16 -7.48 5.68 -2.94
CA GLY A 16 -7.48 5.07 -1.60
C GLY A 16 -6.37 5.61 -0.71
N SER A 17 -6.59 5.60 0.59
CA SER A 17 -5.50 5.81 1.56
C SER A 17 -4.52 4.62 1.54
N PRO A 18 -3.26 4.79 1.97
CA PRO A 18 -2.33 3.67 2.12
C PRO A 18 -2.88 2.51 2.97
N ALA A 19 -3.61 2.79 4.05
CA ALA A 19 -4.23 1.75 4.87
C ALA A 19 -5.34 0.97 4.12
N GLU A 20 -6.18 1.68 3.37
CA GLU A 20 -7.23 1.06 2.54
C GLU A 20 -6.61 0.16 1.46
N ILE A 21 -5.55 0.62 0.81
CA ILE A 21 -4.79 -0.14 -0.19
C ILE A 21 -4.23 -1.43 0.42
N VAL A 22 -3.65 -1.37 1.62
CA VAL A 22 -3.13 -2.56 2.30
C VAL A 22 -4.24 -3.54 2.67
N GLY A 23 -5.38 -3.04 3.16
CA GLY A 23 -6.55 -3.88 3.47
C GLY A 23 -7.04 -4.64 2.23
N LEU A 24 -7.15 -3.93 1.11
CA LEU A 24 -7.49 -4.51 -0.19
C LEU A 24 -6.45 -5.53 -0.67
N ALA A 25 -5.16 -5.28 -0.46
CA ALA A 25 -4.10 -6.21 -0.80
C ALA A 25 -4.23 -7.52 -0.01
N LYS A 26 -4.58 -7.42 1.28
CA LYS A 26 -4.85 -8.58 2.15
C LYS A 26 -6.05 -9.39 1.65
N GLU A 27 -7.16 -8.74 1.34
CA GLU A 27 -8.37 -9.38 0.80
C GLU A 27 -8.09 -10.12 -0.51
N ARG A 28 -7.26 -9.51 -1.37
CA ARG A 28 -6.80 -10.11 -2.63
C ARG A 28 -5.67 -11.13 -2.47
N ARG A 29 -5.28 -11.46 -1.22
CA ARG A 29 -4.22 -12.44 -0.90
C ARG A 29 -2.86 -12.09 -1.50
N LEU A 30 -2.56 -10.81 -1.65
CA LEU A 30 -1.23 -10.33 -2.00
C LEU A 30 -0.32 -10.42 -0.78
N VAL A 31 0.95 -10.75 -1.00
CA VAL A 31 1.95 -10.88 0.08
C VAL A 31 2.93 -9.70 0.13
N HIS A 32 3.00 -8.93 -0.94
CA HIS A 32 3.86 -7.76 -1.07
C HIS A 32 3.22 -6.76 -2.02
N ILE A 33 3.20 -5.50 -1.63
CA ILE A 33 2.82 -4.38 -2.49
C ILE A 33 3.84 -3.24 -2.45
N ALA A 34 3.83 -2.37 -3.45
CA ALA A 34 4.55 -1.10 -3.43
C ALA A 34 3.60 0.07 -3.74
N ILE A 35 3.80 1.20 -3.06
CA ILE A 35 2.99 2.41 -3.24
C ILE A 35 3.88 3.57 -3.72
N PRO A 36 4.31 3.59 -5.00
CA PRO A 36 5.18 4.63 -5.55
C PRO A 36 4.40 5.93 -5.84
N ASP A 37 3.99 6.63 -4.79
CA ASP A 37 3.34 7.94 -4.92
C ASP A 37 4.25 8.96 -5.61
N HIS A 38 3.65 9.75 -6.51
CA HIS A 38 4.35 10.83 -7.22
C HIS A 38 4.83 11.91 -6.26
N ASP A 39 6.15 12.18 -6.29
CA ASP A 39 6.82 13.28 -5.59
C ASP A 39 6.49 13.41 -4.09
N SER A 40 6.01 12.33 -3.47
CA SER A 40 5.50 12.31 -2.10
C SER A 40 5.85 11.01 -1.40
N ALA A 41 6.32 11.12 -0.16
CA ALA A 41 6.48 10.00 0.77
C ALA A 41 5.57 10.12 1.99
N ALA A 42 4.56 11.01 1.93
CA ALA A 42 3.70 11.33 3.07
C ALA A 42 2.89 10.12 3.57
N GLY A 43 2.55 9.19 2.66
CA GLY A 43 1.83 7.96 2.98
C GLY A 43 2.66 6.84 3.60
N VAL A 44 4.00 6.93 3.59
CA VAL A 44 4.89 5.83 4.02
C VAL A 44 4.63 5.38 5.47
N PRO A 45 4.51 6.26 6.48
CA PRO A 45 4.26 5.82 7.86
C PRO A 45 2.95 5.04 8.00
N GLU A 46 1.89 5.50 7.33
CA GLU A 46 0.58 4.83 7.33
C GLU A 46 0.65 3.47 6.63
N ALA A 47 1.26 3.42 5.43
CA ALA A 47 1.40 2.21 4.65
C ALA A 47 2.15 1.12 5.41
N MET A 48 3.26 1.50 6.06
CA MET A 48 4.11 0.59 6.84
C MET A 48 3.37 0.05 8.07
N ALA A 49 2.66 0.92 8.81
CA ALA A 49 1.87 0.51 9.96
C ALA A 49 0.74 -0.45 9.58
N ALA A 50 0.01 -0.14 8.49
CA ALA A 50 -1.04 -1.00 7.97
C ALA A 50 -0.48 -2.34 7.48
N GLY A 51 0.66 -2.33 6.77
CA GLY A 51 1.34 -3.53 6.29
C GLY A 51 1.72 -4.48 7.42
N LEU A 52 2.29 -3.94 8.49
CA LEU A 52 2.63 -4.70 9.69
C LEU A 52 1.38 -5.34 10.33
N ALA A 53 0.30 -4.58 10.47
CA ALA A 53 -0.95 -5.06 11.06
C ALA A 53 -1.64 -6.14 10.20
N ALA A 54 -1.59 -6.01 8.87
CA ALA A 54 -2.24 -6.93 7.94
C ALA A 54 -1.40 -8.18 7.61
N GLY A 55 -0.10 -8.16 7.93
CA GLY A 55 0.86 -9.18 7.49
C GLY A 55 1.11 -9.13 5.98
N VAL A 56 1.10 -7.93 5.40
CA VAL A 56 1.41 -7.66 4.00
C VAL A 56 2.70 -6.83 3.97
N ARG A 57 3.71 -7.26 3.19
CA ARG A 57 4.92 -6.46 3.04
C ARG A 57 4.61 -5.22 2.19
N VAL A 58 5.10 -4.07 2.62
CA VAL A 58 4.98 -2.80 1.90
C VAL A 58 6.37 -2.26 1.64
N THR A 59 6.61 -1.71 0.45
CA THR A 59 7.86 -1.04 0.06
C THR A 59 7.61 0.25 -0.70
#